data_AF-A0A9N7NLB8-F1
#
_entry.id   AF-A0A9N7NLB8-F1
#
_cell.length_a   1.000
_cell.length_b   1.000
_cell.length_c   1.000
_cell.angle_alpha   90.00
_cell.angle_beta   90.00
_cell.angle_gamma   90.00
#
_symmetry.space_group_name_H-M   'P 1'
#
loop_
_entity.id
_entity.type
_entity.pdbx_description
1 polymer ?
#
loop_
_entity_poly.entity_id
_entity_poly.type
_entity_poly.pdbx_seq_one_letter_code
_entity_poly.pdbx_strand_id
1 'polypeptide(L)'
;MTLLTLSASIHGLAPHCNQSLDCHPTPLQTGITFTALYLIALGTGGIKPCVSSFGADQFDEQDEKEKKRKSSFFNYFYLSINIGALVAASVLVWVQMNVGWGWGFGIPAVAMAVAVAFFVFGSGMYRLQRPGGSPITRIFQVLVASVRKFNVKVPKDGSLLYETGDAASSIQGSRKLEHTEKFRFLDKAAVDTGADILKSGHDSPWRLCTVTQVEELKSVIRLLPVWATGIVFSAVYSQMSTIRYYNPLDLKSGGMKHVKIACKGRDSVPENEAVNKFFNEVFQFVTRHKQQKKYILVHCTHGHNRTGYMIVHYLMRTLPISVSQAIKIFADARPPGIYKPDYIDALYDFYHEKKPDMVVCPPTPEWKRSSDLDLNGDAMPDDDDDDGDSTAPVDDTKETQLIMTNDDILGDKIPFDQELAMRHFCYQIMKLAMPQGVGSLGVVILIKASVLEFPLTEK
;
A
#
# COMPACT_ATOMS: atom_id res chain seq x y z
N MET A 1 2.08 -19.73 -11.60
CA MET A 1 0.89 -19.45 -12.43
C MET A 1 0.08 -20.70 -12.71
N THR A 2 0.64 -21.72 -13.37
CA THR A 2 -0.07 -22.99 -13.64
C THR A 2 -0.70 -23.62 -12.40
N LEU A 3 0.03 -23.74 -11.29
CA LEU A 3 -0.50 -24.27 -10.02
C LEU A 3 -1.69 -23.44 -9.48
N LEU A 4 -1.64 -22.11 -9.63
CA LEU A 4 -2.71 -21.20 -9.22
C LEU A 4 -3.93 -21.30 -10.15
N THR A 5 -3.70 -21.52 -11.44
CA THR A 5 -4.76 -21.80 -12.41
C THR A 5 -5.46 -23.13 -12.09
N LEU A 6 -4.68 -24.17 -11.79
CA LEU A 6 -5.20 -25.49 -11.41
C LEU A 6 -6.00 -25.43 -10.12
N SER A 7 -5.54 -24.66 -9.12
CA SER A 7 -6.28 -24.48 -7.87
C SER A 7 -7.61 -23.77 -8.07
N ALA A 8 -7.72 -22.88 -9.06
CA ALA A 8 -8.96 -22.17 -9.39
C ALA A 8 -9.88 -22.94 -10.36
N SER A 9 -9.38 -23.93 -11.10
CA SER A 9 -10.13 -24.57 -12.21
C SER A 9 -10.58 -26.00 -11.93
N ILE A 10 -9.92 -26.71 -11.01
CA ILE A 10 -10.24 -28.11 -10.70
C ILE A 10 -11.24 -28.17 -9.54
N HIS A 11 -12.38 -28.81 -9.75
CA HIS A 11 -13.48 -28.93 -8.79
C HIS A 11 -13.08 -29.55 -7.42
N GLY A 12 -11.99 -30.31 -7.33
CA GLY A 12 -11.45 -30.84 -6.07
C GLY A 12 -10.45 -29.91 -5.36
N LEU A 13 -9.89 -28.91 -6.06
CA LEU A 13 -8.92 -27.94 -5.52
C LEU A 13 -9.55 -26.57 -5.26
N ALA A 14 -10.61 -26.24 -5.98
CA ALA A 14 -11.47 -25.11 -5.66
C ALA A 14 -12.32 -25.46 -4.42
N PRO A 15 -12.52 -24.52 -3.47
CA PRO A 15 -13.38 -24.75 -2.32
C PRO A 15 -14.81 -25.00 -2.79
N HIS A 16 -15.46 -26.02 -2.23
CA HIS A 16 -16.86 -26.28 -2.49
C HIS A 16 -17.69 -25.22 -1.77
N CYS A 17 -18.41 -24.40 -2.54
CA CYS A 17 -19.33 -23.41 -2.01
C CYS A 17 -20.74 -24.02 -1.98
N ASN A 18 -21.40 -23.99 -0.82
CA ASN A 18 -22.82 -24.34 -0.75
C ASN A 18 -23.68 -23.24 -1.40
N GLN A 19 -24.95 -23.54 -1.70
CA GLN A 19 -25.93 -22.60 -2.30
C GLN A 19 -26.06 -21.27 -1.53
N SER A 20 -25.56 -21.20 -0.29
CA SER A 20 -25.53 -20.05 0.61
C SER A 20 -24.30 -19.13 0.47
N LEU A 21 -23.42 -19.32 -0.52
CA LEU A 21 -22.15 -18.56 -0.70
C LEU A 21 -21.09 -18.73 0.40
N ASP A 22 -21.29 -19.64 1.38
CA ASP A 22 -20.26 -20.00 2.35
C ASP A 22 -19.29 -21.01 1.73
N CYS A 23 -18.04 -20.60 1.54
CA CYS A 23 -16.97 -21.40 0.95
C CYS A 23 -15.90 -21.67 2.02
N HIS A 24 -15.86 -22.90 2.53
CA HIS A 24 -14.81 -23.31 3.47
C HIS A 24 -13.71 -24.08 2.73
N PRO A 25 -12.52 -23.48 2.53
CA PRO A 25 -11.41 -24.19 1.94
C PRO A 25 -10.84 -25.21 2.93
N THR A 26 -10.46 -26.38 2.45
CA THR A 26 -9.69 -27.32 3.27
C THR A 26 -8.26 -26.78 3.49
N PRO A 27 -7.57 -27.18 4.58
CA PRO A 27 -6.18 -26.76 4.81
C PRO A 27 -5.25 -27.06 3.63
N LEU A 28 -5.52 -28.16 2.91
CA LEU A 28 -4.77 -28.53 1.71
C LEU A 28 -5.00 -27.56 0.54
N GLN A 29 -6.24 -27.13 0.30
CA GLN A 29 -6.58 -26.17 -0.76
C GLN A 29 -5.95 -24.79 -0.48
N THR A 30 -5.99 -24.36 0.78
CA THR A 30 -5.32 -23.14 1.24
C THR A 30 -3.80 -23.26 1.08
N GLY A 31 -3.21 -24.37 1.52
CA GLY A 31 -1.78 -24.64 1.40
C GLY A 31 -1.29 -24.58 -0.05
N ILE A 32 -1.98 -25.25 -0.97
CA ILE A 32 -1.65 -25.24 -2.41
C ILE A 32 -1.70 -23.83 -2.99
N THR A 33 -2.71 -23.04 -2.60
CA THR A 33 -2.86 -21.65 -3.05
C THR A 33 -1.70 -20.78 -2.57
N PHE A 34 -1.33 -20.86 -1.29
CA PHE A 34 -0.18 -20.12 -0.76
C PHE A 34 1.14 -20.56 -1.38
N THR A 35 1.35 -21.87 -1.56
CA THR A 35 2.52 -22.37 -2.29
C THR A 35 2.59 -21.79 -3.70
N ALA A 36 1.46 -21.74 -4.41
CA ALA A 36 1.41 -21.14 -5.74
C ALA A 36 1.76 -19.64 -5.73
N LEU A 37 1.27 -18.89 -4.75
CA LEU A 37 1.58 -17.46 -4.57
C LEU A 37 3.06 -17.23 -4.24
N TYR A 38 3.64 -18.03 -3.33
CA TYR A 38 5.06 -17.93 -3.00
C TYR A 38 5.97 -18.29 -4.18
N LEU A 39 5.60 -19.29 -4.99
CA LEU A 39 6.33 -19.62 -6.22
C LEU A 39 6.27 -18.48 -7.25
N ILE A 40 5.11 -17.80 -7.36
CA ILE A 40 4.99 -16.61 -8.21
C ILE A 40 5.87 -15.47 -7.67
N ALA A 41 5.84 -15.21 -6.36
CA ALA A 41 6.67 -14.19 -5.73
C ALA A 41 8.16 -14.46 -5.96
N LEU A 42 8.61 -15.71 -5.75
CA LEU A 42 9.99 -16.14 -6.00
C LEU A 42 10.39 -15.97 -7.47
N GLY A 43 9.57 -16.46 -8.40
CA GLY A 43 9.86 -16.37 -9.83
C GLY A 43 9.89 -14.92 -10.33
N THR A 44 8.91 -14.11 -9.94
CA THR A 44 8.87 -12.68 -10.32
C THR A 44 9.99 -11.87 -9.67
N GLY A 45 10.33 -12.16 -8.42
CA GLY A 45 11.46 -11.54 -7.71
C GLY A 45 12.81 -11.86 -8.36
N GLY A 46 12.99 -13.08 -8.87
CA GLY A 46 14.20 -13.48 -9.59
C GLY A 46 14.30 -12.90 -11.00
N ILE A 47 13.20 -12.92 -11.77
CA ILE A 47 13.21 -12.50 -13.18
C ILE A 47 13.34 -10.98 -13.35
N LYS A 48 12.66 -10.19 -12.49
CA LYS A 48 12.59 -8.72 -12.62
C LYS A 48 13.96 -8.02 -12.72
N PRO A 49 14.93 -8.24 -11.82
CA PRO A 49 16.24 -7.59 -11.94
C PRO A 49 17.08 -8.17 -13.08
N CYS A 50 16.88 -9.45 -13.44
CA CYS A 50 17.72 -10.11 -14.43
C CYS A 50 17.36 -9.74 -15.87
N VAL A 51 16.07 -9.60 -16.20
CA VAL A 51 15.64 -9.37 -17.60
C VAL A 51 16.06 -7.99 -18.11
N SER A 52 15.93 -6.94 -17.29
CA SER A 52 16.34 -5.58 -17.69
C SER A 52 17.85 -5.48 -17.85
N SER A 53 18.62 -6.04 -16.91
CA SER A 53 20.08 -6.10 -16.98
C SER A 53 20.54 -6.92 -18.19
N PHE A 54 19.97 -8.11 -18.40
CA PHE A 54 20.32 -8.95 -19.55
C PHE A 54 20.01 -8.27 -20.89
N GLY A 55 18.89 -7.54 -20.97
CA GLY A 55 18.55 -6.74 -22.15
C GLY A 55 19.54 -5.59 -22.39
N ALA A 56 19.99 -4.92 -21.32
CA ALA A 56 21.03 -3.89 -21.40
C ALA A 56 22.38 -4.46 -21.88
N ASP A 57 22.72 -5.67 -21.45
CA ASP A 57 23.98 -6.37 -21.75
C ASP A 57 24.13 -6.79 -23.23
N GLN A 58 23.05 -6.72 -24.00
CA GLN A 58 23.09 -7.02 -25.44
C GLN A 58 23.72 -5.90 -26.28
N PHE A 59 23.90 -4.71 -25.70
CA PHE A 59 24.46 -3.54 -26.37
C PHE A 59 25.83 -3.19 -25.80
N ASP A 60 26.81 -2.93 -26.67
CA ASP A 60 28.11 -2.42 -26.27
C ASP A 60 28.03 -0.93 -25.94
N GLU A 61 28.52 -0.55 -24.76
CA GLU A 61 28.54 0.85 -24.32
C GLU A 61 29.69 1.66 -24.96
N GLN A 62 30.70 0.98 -25.50
CA GLN A 62 31.83 1.61 -26.18
C GLN A 62 31.50 2.03 -27.62
N ASP A 63 30.46 1.43 -28.22
CA ASP A 63 29.94 1.84 -29.54
C ASP A 63 28.79 2.85 -29.37
N GLU A 64 29.05 4.10 -29.78
CA GLU A 64 28.06 5.19 -29.76
C GLU A 64 26.77 4.88 -30.56
N LYS A 65 26.82 4.02 -31.58
CA LYS A 65 25.62 3.59 -32.32
C LYS A 65 24.79 2.60 -31.50
N GLU A 66 25.42 1.60 -30.88
CA GLU A 66 24.73 0.61 -30.04
C GLU A 66 24.18 1.25 -28.77
N LYS A 67 24.92 2.19 -28.17
CA LYS A 67 24.47 2.99 -27.02
C LYS A 67 23.18 3.78 -27.29
N LYS A 68 23.05 4.40 -28.48
CA LYS A 68 21.79 5.05 -28.90
C LYS A 68 20.65 4.04 -29.05
N ARG A 69 20.93 2.85 -29.60
CA ARG A 69 19.94 1.77 -29.73
C ARG A 69 19.50 1.20 -28.38
N LYS A 70 20.40 1.11 -27.40
CA LYS A 70 20.09 0.72 -26.02
C LYS A 70 19.05 1.63 -25.38
N SER A 71 19.20 2.96 -25.53
CA SER A 71 18.21 3.93 -25.05
C SER A 71 16.85 3.73 -25.72
N SER A 72 16.83 3.55 -27.06
CA SER A 72 15.59 3.26 -27.79
C SER A 72 14.93 1.95 -27.34
N PHE A 73 15.71 0.91 -27.09
CA PHE A 73 15.23 -0.36 -26.53
C PHE A 73 14.51 -0.15 -25.19
N PHE A 74 15.11 0.60 -24.26
CA PHE A 74 14.46 0.88 -22.97
C PHE A 74 13.18 1.70 -23.12
N ASN A 75 13.11 2.64 -24.07
CA ASN A 75 11.87 3.38 -24.35
C ASN A 75 10.74 2.43 -24.78
N TYR A 76 11.00 1.51 -25.71
CA TYR A 76 10.01 0.50 -26.12
C TYR A 76 9.67 -0.50 -25.00
N PHE A 77 10.65 -0.87 -24.19
CA PHE A 77 10.47 -1.74 -23.03
C PHE A 77 9.50 -1.11 -22.01
N TYR A 78 9.73 0.14 -21.62
CA TYR A 78 8.85 0.85 -20.68
C TYR A 78 7.48 1.15 -21.28
N LEU A 79 7.41 1.50 -22.57
CA LEU A 79 6.12 1.65 -23.26
C LEU A 79 5.31 0.34 -23.21
N SER A 80 5.96 -0.79 -23.49
CA SER A 80 5.32 -2.11 -23.46
C SER A 80 4.85 -2.50 -22.06
N ILE A 81 5.62 -2.17 -21.01
CA ILE A 81 5.20 -2.38 -19.61
C ILE A 81 3.94 -1.58 -19.29
N ASN A 82 3.89 -0.30 -19.66
CA ASN A 82 2.73 0.56 -19.38
C ASN A 82 1.47 0.08 -20.11
N ILE A 83 1.60 -0.28 -21.40
CA ILE A 83 0.49 -0.87 -22.17
C ILE A 83 0.05 -2.20 -21.53
N GLY A 84 1.01 -3.06 -21.17
CA GLY A 84 0.73 -4.32 -20.50
C GLY A 84 0.00 -4.13 -19.17
N ALA A 85 0.41 -3.14 -18.37
CA ALA A 85 -0.25 -2.79 -17.10
C ALA A 85 -1.69 -2.29 -17.33
N LEU A 86 -1.91 -1.45 -18.34
CA LEU A 86 -3.24 -0.97 -18.71
C LEU A 86 -4.17 -2.12 -19.12
N VAL A 87 -3.68 -3.03 -19.98
CA VAL A 87 -4.43 -4.22 -20.43
C VAL A 87 -4.70 -5.17 -19.25
N ALA A 88 -3.74 -5.36 -18.36
CA ALA A 88 -3.91 -6.18 -17.16
C ALA A 88 -4.95 -5.58 -16.21
N ALA A 89 -4.90 -4.28 -15.95
CA ALA A 89 -5.84 -3.61 -15.05
C ALA A 89 -7.28 -3.53 -15.60
N SER A 90 -7.44 -3.59 -16.92
CA SER A 90 -8.76 -3.50 -17.59
C SER A 90 -9.27 -4.87 -18.04
N VAL A 91 -8.71 -5.41 -19.13
CA VAL A 91 -9.17 -6.62 -19.80
C VAL A 91 -8.99 -7.85 -18.91
N LEU A 92 -7.82 -8.01 -18.27
CA LEU A 92 -7.58 -9.21 -17.46
C LEU A 92 -8.47 -9.23 -16.21
N VAL A 93 -8.66 -8.08 -15.55
CA VAL A 93 -9.62 -7.96 -14.44
C VAL A 93 -11.05 -8.25 -14.93
N TRP A 94 -11.45 -7.75 -16.10
CA TRP A 94 -12.76 -8.06 -16.67
C TRP A 94 -12.94 -9.57 -16.91
N VAL A 95 -11.93 -10.27 -17.46
CA VAL A 95 -11.96 -11.72 -17.64
C VAL A 95 -12.08 -12.45 -16.30
N GLN A 96 -11.29 -12.06 -15.30
CA GLN A 96 -11.35 -12.64 -13.95
C GLN A 96 -12.74 -12.54 -13.34
N MET A 97 -13.38 -11.38 -13.48
CA MET A 97 -14.67 -11.09 -12.86
C MET A 97 -15.89 -11.64 -13.62
N ASN A 98 -15.83 -11.71 -14.95
CA ASN A 98 -16.99 -12.08 -15.78
C ASN A 98 -16.91 -13.49 -16.37
N VAL A 99 -15.71 -13.99 -16.67
CA VAL A 99 -15.49 -15.33 -17.26
C VAL A 99 -15.06 -16.33 -16.18
N GLY A 100 -14.25 -15.87 -15.23
CA GLY A 100 -13.85 -16.62 -14.05
C GLY A 100 -12.34 -16.68 -13.83
N TRP A 101 -11.97 -17.03 -12.60
CA TRP A 101 -10.59 -17.02 -12.12
C TRP A 101 -9.67 -18.04 -12.81
N GLY A 102 -10.22 -19.17 -13.28
CA GLY A 102 -9.45 -20.15 -14.07
C GLY A 102 -8.86 -19.54 -15.35
N TRP A 103 -9.69 -18.87 -16.16
CA TRP A 103 -9.24 -18.15 -17.35
C TRP A 103 -8.36 -16.94 -16.99
N GLY A 104 -8.73 -16.24 -15.92
CA GLY A 104 -7.99 -15.10 -15.40
C GLY A 104 -6.54 -15.39 -15.01
N PHE A 105 -6.24 -16.59 -14.49
CA PHE A 105 -4.88 -17.03 -14.21
C PHE A 105 -4.26 -17.83 -15.37
N GLY A 106 -5.07 -18.52 -16.15
CA GLY A 106 -4.63 -19.32 -17.30
C GLY A 106 -4.02 -18.47 -18.43
N ILE A 107 -4.62 -17.32 -18.76
CA ILE A 107 -4.08 -16.43 -19.80
C ILE A 107 -2.64 -15.97 -19.46
N PRO A 108 -2.35 -15.42 -18.26
CA PRO A 108 -0.98 -15.12 -17.85
C PRO A 108 -0.04 -16.33 -17.83
N ALA A 109 -0.54 -17.52 -17.49
CA ALA A 109 0.27 -18.74 -17.50
C ALA A 109 0.74 -19.10 -18.92
N VAL A 110 -0.17 -19.05 -19.90
CA VAL A 110 0.16 -19.29 -21.31
C VAL A 110 1.07 -18.20 -21.85
N ALA A 111 0.79 -16.93 -21.56
CA ALA A 111 1.63 -15.81 -21.99
C ALA A 111 3.08 -15.94 -21.47
N MET A 112 3.25 -16.34 -20.20
CA MET A 112 4.57 -16.61 -19.63
C MET A 112 5.27 -17.80 -20.30
N ALA A 113 4.55 -18.89 -20.59
CA ALA A 113 5.12 -20.04 -21.28
C ALA A 113 5.61 -19.67 -22.69
N VAL A 114 4.83 -18.88 -23.42
CA VAL A 114 5.20 -18.34 -24.74
C VAL A 114 6.43 -17.43 -24.63
N ALA A 115 6.46 -16.53 -23.64
CA ALA A 115 7.62 -15.66 -23.41
C ALA A 115 8.91 -16.45 -23.13
N VAL A 116 8.84 -17.48 -22.29
CA VAL A 116 9.97 -18.38 -22.02
C VAL A 116 10.41 -19.12 -23.27
N ALA A 117 9.46 -19.60 -24.10
CA ALA A 117 9.79 -20.26 -25.36
C ALA A 117 10.55 -19.33 -26.33
N PHE A 118 10.09 -18.07 -26.48
CA PHE A 118 10.79 -17.07 -27.28
C PHE A 118 12.18 -16.75 -26.72
N PHE A 119 12.31 -16.64 -25.40
CA PHE A 119 13.60 -16.40 -24.75
C PHE A 119 14.59 -17.54 -24.98
N VAL A 120 14.16 -18.80 -24.84
CA VAL A 120 15.01 -19.97 -25.08
C VAL A 120 15.37 -20.10 -26.56
N PHE A 121 14.43 -19.85 -27.46
CA PHE A 121 14.68 -19.87 -28.91
C PHE A 121 15.75 -18.85 -29.33
N GLY A 122 15.79 -17.68 -28.68
CA GLY A 122 16.81 -16.66 -28.91
C GLY A 122 18.19 -16.95 -28.30
N SER A 123 18.37 -18.05 -27.56
CA SER A 123 19.58 -18.34 -26.78
C SER A 123 20.88 -18.29 -27.58
N GLY A 124 20.87 -18.77 -28.83
CA GLY A 124 22.04 -18.75 -29.72
C GLY A 124 22.43 -17.35 -30.22
N MET A 125 21.58 -16.34 -30.04
CA MET A 125 21.82 -14.96 -30.51
C MET A 125 22.33 -14.02 -29.42
N TYR A 126 22.28 -14.45 -28.16
CA TYR A 126 22.57 -13.57 -27.03
C TYR A 126 24.06 -13.38 -26.78
N ARG A 127 24.45 -12.15 -26.46
CA ARG A 127 25.78 -11.84 -25.91
C ARG A 127 25.77 -12.17 -24.42
N LEU A 128 26.59 -13.14 -24.02
CA LEU A 128 26.71 -13.57 -22.63
C LEU A 128 27.88 -12.84 -21.96
N GLN A 129 27.56 -12.03 -20.95
CA GLN A 129 28.58 -11.39 -20.12
C GLN A 129 29.27 -12.41 -19.21
N ARG A 130 30.57 -12.25 -19.00
CA ARG A 130 31.32 -13.11 -18.07
C ARG A 130 30.91 -12.80 -16.62
N PRO A 131 30.82 -13.81 -15.73
CA PRO A 131 30.39 -13.58 -14.35
C PRO A 131 31.39 -12.71 -13.58
N GLY A 132 30.99 -11.50 -13.17
CA GLY A 132 31.80 -10.53 -12.42
C GLY A 132 31.89 -10.75 -10.90
N GLY A 133 31.49 -11.92 -10.41
CA GLY A 133 31.40 -12.24 -8.98
C GLY A 133 30.17 -11.61 -8.28
N SER A 134 30.01 -11.89 -6.98
CA SER A 134 28.87 -11.39 -6.18
C SER A 134 29.24 -10.10 -5.44
N PRO A 135 28.56 -8.97 -5.69
CA PRO A 135 28.74 -7.73 -4.92
C PRO A 135 28.46 -7.92 -3.43
N ILE A 136 27.50 -8.79 -3.08
CA ILE A 136 27.15 -9.10 -1.68
C ILE A 136 28.34 -9.76 -0.97
N THR A 137 29.01 -10.70 -1.62
CA THR A 137 30.20 -11.34 -1.06
C THR A 137 31.32 -10.32 -0.83
N ARG A 138 31.50 -9.34 -1.72
CA ARG A 138 32.48 -8.26 -1.54
C ARG A 138 32.15 -7.35 -0.36
N ILE A 139 30.87 -6.99 -0.19
CA ILE A 139 30.39 -6.23 0.96
C ILE A 139 30.74 -6.96 2.27
N PHE A 140 30.44 -8.26 2.36
CA PHE A 140 30.77 -9.05 3.55
C PHE A 140 32.28 -9.22 3.76
N GLN A 141 33.05 -9.35 2.69
CA GLN A 141 34.52 -9.41 2.76
C GLN A 141 35.09 -8.16 3.42
N VAL A 142 34.66 -6.97 2.99
CA VAL A 142 35.11 -5.70 3.58
C VAL A 142 34.70 -5.63 5.06
N LEU A 143 33.45 -5.93 5.39
CA LEU A 143 32.98 -5.91 6.79
C LEU A 143 33.81 -6.85 7.68
N VAL A 144 34.03 -8.09 7.24
CA VAL A 144 34.82 -9.08 7.98
C VAL A 144 36.28 -8.63 8.10
N ALA A 145 36.90 -8.12 7.04
CA ALA A 145 38.27 -7.64 7.05
C ALA A 145 38.45 -6.42 7.96
N SER A 146 37.53 -5.44 7.91
CA SER A 146 37.54 -4.26 8.80
C SER A 146 37.41 -4.63 10.28
N VAL A 147 36.54 -5.61 10.61
CA VAL A 147 36.37 -6.11 11.99
C VAL A 147 37.61 -6.88 12.47
N ARG A 148 38.20 -7.72 11.61
CA ARG A 148 39.45 -8.43 11.94
C ARG A 148 40.61 -7.47 12.20
N LYS A 149 40.64 -6.34 11.49
CA LYS A 149 41.65 -5.28 11.62
C LYS A 149 41.20 -4.15 12.55
N PHE A 150 40.27 -4.40 13.48
CA PHE A 150 39.70 -3.35 14.35
C PHE A 150 40.75 -2.56 15.14
N ASN A 151 41.82 -3.20 15.60
CA ASN A 151 42.91 -2.57 16.35
C ASN A 151 44.02 -1.94 15.47
N VAL A 152 43.91 -2.02 14.15
CA VAL A 152 44.91 -1.46 13.22
C VAL A 152 44.64 0.03 12.99
N LYS A 153 45.71 0.84 13.03
CA LYS A 153 45.64 2.27 12.71
C LYS A 153 45.64 2.46 11.20
N VAL A 154 44.69 3.23 10.69
CA VAL A 154 44.61 3.58 9.27
C VAL A 154 45.66 4.67 8.97
N PRO A 155 46.52 4.49 7.95
CA PRO A 155 47.45 5.52 7.49
C PRO A 155 46.74 6.85 7.20
N LYS A 156 47.44 7.98 7.36
CA LYS A 156 46.91 9.32 7.00
C LYS A 156 46.96 9.60 5.50
N ASP A 157 47.81 8.88 4.79
CA ASP A 157 47.94 8.99 3.35
C ASP A 157 47.20 7.84 2.69
N GLY A 158 46.19 8.15 1.87
CA GLY A 158 45.36 7.16 1.17
C GLY A 158 46.14 6.37 0.11
N SER A 159 47.28 6.88 -0.34
CA SER A 159 48.17 6.19 -1.28
C SER A 159 48.85 4.95 -0.70
N LEU A 160 48.85 4.80 0.64
CA LEU A 160 49.41 3.64 1.36
C LEU A 160 48.40 2.49 1.54
N LEU A 161 47.16 2.66 1.07
CA LEU A 161 46.15 1.61 1.11
C LEU A 161 46.33 0.63 -0.05
N TYR A 162 45.98 -0.62 0.19
CA TYR A 162 46.11 -1.70 -0.78
C TYR A 162 45.16 -1.50 -1.97
N GLU A 163 45.72 -1.35 -3.16
CA GLU A 163 45.00 -1.32 -4.43
C GLU A 163 45.79 -2.10 -5.47
N THR A 164 45.10 -2.78 -6.39
CA THR A 164 45.78 -3.55 -7.45
C THR A 164 46.50 -2.62 -8.43
N GLY A 165 47.72 -3.00 -8.86
CA GLY A 165 48.58 -2.18 -9.72
C GLY A 165 48.11 -2.02 -11.18
N ASP A 166 47.20 -2.88 -11.66
CA ASP A 166 46.71 -2.84 -13.04
C ASP A 166 45.77 -1.65 -13.30
N ALA A 167 45.70 -1.17 -14.55
CA ALA A 167 44.79 -0.08 -14.93
C ALA A 167 43.29 -0.46 -14.78
N ALA A 168 42.98 -1.76 -14.79
CA ALA A 168 41.64 -2.29 -14.52
C ALA A 168 41.42 -2.52 -13.02
N SER A 169 40.18 -2.36 -12.55
CA SER A 169 39.80 -2.82 -11.20
C SER A 169 40.02 -4.33 -11.08
N SER A 170 40.32 -4.82 -9.88
CA SER A 170 40.25 -6.26 -9.55
C SER A 170 38.86 -6.86 -9.82
N ILE A 171 37.85 -6.01 -9.98
CA ILE A 171 36.49 -6.36 -10.34
C ILE A 171 36.32 -6.17 -11.86
N GLN A 172 36.14 -7.27 -12.57
CA GLN A 172 35.89 -7.26 -14.02
C GLN A 172 34.61 -6.49 -14.35
N GLY A 173 34.74 -5.39 -15.10
CA GLY A 173 33.62 -4.52 -15.50
C GLY A 173 33.38 -3.31 -14.57
N SER A 174 34.07 -3.19 -13.44
CA SER A 174 33.98 -2.00 -12.58
C SER A 174 35.12 -1.01 -12.86
N ARG A 175 34.80 0.28 -12.77
CA ARG A 175 35.82 1.35 -12.69
C ARG A 175 36.45 1.38 -11.30
N LYS A 176 37.74 1.74 -11.22
CA LYS A 176 38.36 2.06 -9.93
C LYS A 176 37.66 3.25 -9.28
N LEU A 177 37.47 3.17 -7.98
CA LEU A 177 36.86 4.23 -7.19
C LEU A 177 37.95 4.97 -6.41
N GLU A 178 37.86 6.29 -6.37
CA GLU A 178 38.79 7.12 -5.60
C GLU A 178 38.48 7.04 -4.11
N HIS A 179 39.54 7.06 -3.30
CA HIS A 179 39.44 7.00 -1.85
C HIS A 179 38.74 8.25 -1.28
N THR A 180 37.82 8.04 -0.33
CA THR A 180 37.18 9.13 0.44
C THR A 180 37.49 9.01 1.93
N GLU A 181 37.70 10.14 2.60
CA GLU A 181 37.92 10.21 4.06
C GLU A 181 36.70 9.83 4.95
N LYS A 182 35.49 9.71 4.37
CA LYS A 182 34.27 9.34 5.12
C LYS A 182 34.27 7.84 5.44
N PHE A 183 33.78 7.48 6.63
CA PHE A 183 33.73 6.10 7.13
C PHE A 183 35.11 5.41 7.17
N ARG A 184 36.14 6.14 7.61
CA ARG A 184 37.54 5.68 7.66
C ARG A 184 37.78 4.40 8.47
N PHE A 185 36.85 4.00 9.34
CA PHE A 185 36.95 2.70 10.01
C PHE A 185 36.88 1.51 9.04
N LEU A 186 36.24 1.67 7.88
CA LEU A 186 36.17 0.63 6.84
C LEU A 186 37.51 0.49 6.09
N ASP A 187 38.29 1.57 5.99
CA ASP A 187 39.61 1.58 5.34
C ASP A 187 40.60 0.64 6.00
N LYS A 188 40.33 0.23 7.24
CA LYS A 188 41.07 -0.84 7.94
C LYS A 188 41.15 -2.14 7.12
N ALA A 189 40.14 -2.44 6.30
CA ALA A 189 40.14 -3.62 5.43
C ALA A 189 41.21 -3.55 4.33
N ALA A 190 41.59 -2.34 3.91
CA ALA A 190 42.59 -2.08 2.86
C ALA A 190 43.97 -1.74 3.42
N VAL A 191 44.19 -1.81 4.74
CA VAL A 191 45.52 -1.62 5.33
C VAL A 191 46.31 -2.92 5.20
N ASP A 192 47.44 -2.87 4.49
CA ASP A 192 48.38 -3.99 4.42
C ASP A 192 49.10 -4.17 5.78
N THR A 193 49.08 -5.39 6.32
CA THR A 193 49.77 -5.72 7.57
C THR A 193 50.84 -6.77 7.28
N GLY A 194 51.99 -6.72 7.97
CA GLY A 194 53.07 -7.70 7.74
C GLY A 194 52.66 -9.17 7.91
N ALA A 195 51.57 -9.45 8.63
CA ALA A 195 50.98 -10.80 8.77
C ALA A 195 50.16 -11.25 7.53
N ASP A 196 49.84 -10.35 6.62
CA ASP A 196 49.23 -10.63 5.32
C ASP A 196 50.32 -11.00 4.29
N ILE A 197 51.49 -10.35 4.35
CA ILE A 197 52.69 -10.64 3.55
C ILE A 197 53.33 -12.00 3.91
N LEU A 198 53.25 -12.45 5.17
CA LEU A 198 53.88 -13.71 5.59
C LEU A 198 53.07 -14.98 5.26
N LYS A 199 51.81 -14.84 4.84
CA LYS A 199 50.90 -15.97 4.53
C LYS A 199 50.59 -16.08 3.03
N SER A 200 51.52 -15.62 2.18
CA SER A 200 51.48 -15.59 0.71
C SER A 200 51.40 -16.96 0.04
N GLY A 201 50.30 -17.68 0.27
CA GLY A 201 49.85 -18.78 -0.57
C GLY A 201 48.62 -18.42 -1.38
N HIS A 202 47.70 -17.62 -0.83
CA HIS A 202 46.54 -17.07 -1.51
C HIS A 202 46.11 -15.79 -0.79
N ASP A 203 46.07 -14.66 -1.50
CA ASP A 203 45.49 -13.41 -1.01
C ASP A 203 44.01 -13.64 -0.70
N SER A 204 43.71 -14.03 0.55
CA SER A 204 42.34 -14.33 0.94
C SER A 204 41.55 -13.02 0.95
N PRO A 205 40.52 -12.85 0.11
CA PRO A 205 39.77 -11.58 0.01
C PRO A 205 39.03 -11.20 1.30
N TRP A 206 38.99 -12.10 2.28
CA TRP A 206 38.39 -11.95 3.61
C TRP A 206 39.35 -11.39 4.68
N ARG A 207 40.59 -11.06 4.31
CA ARG A 207 41.60 -10.47 5.21
C ARG A 207 42.16 -9.16 4.69
N LEU A 208 42.35 -9.06 3.37
CA LEU A 208 42.82 -7.85 2.70
C LEU A 208 41.89 -7.57 1.51
N CYS A 209 41.31 -6.37 1.48
CA CYS A 209 40.41 -5.92 0.42
C CYS A 209 41.03 -4.72 -0.30
N THR A 210 40.69 -4.50 -1.57
CA THR A 210 41.15 -3.31 -2.30
C THR A 210 40.39 -2.05 -1.89
N VAL A 211 40.99 -0.88 -2.06
CA VAL A 211 40.31 0.42 -1.83
C VAL A 211 39.00 0.50 -2.62
N THR A 212 38.99 0.02 -3.87
CA THR A 212 37.77 -0.02 -4.69
C THR A 212 36.63 -0.81 -4.01
N GLN A 213 36.91 -1.97 -3.39
CA GLN A 213 35.88 -2.75 -2.67
C GLN A 213 35.36 -2.00 -1.44
N VAL A 214 36.25 -1.30 -0.73
CA VAL A 214 35.87 -0.50 0.44
C VAL A 214 34.98 0.67 0.03
N GLU A 215 35.31 1.35 -1.06
CA GLU A 215 34.52 2.47 -1.59
C GLU A 215 33.16 2.04 -2.17
N GLU A 216 33.05 0.82 -2.73
CA GLU A 216 31.75 0.23 -3.08
C GLU A 216 30.83 0.15 -1.85
N LEU A 217 31.32 -0.40 -0.73
CA LEU A 217 30.55 -0.49 0.52
C LEU A 217 30.21 0.89 1.10
N LYS A 218 31.18 1.81 1.13
CA LYS A 218 30.94 3.18 1.60
C LYS A 218 29.83 3.86 0.80
N SER A 219 29.80 3.64 -0.52
CA SER A 219 28.77 4.19 -1.40
C SER A 219 27.38 3.62 -1.09
N VAL A 220 27.28 2.31 -0.82
CA VAL A 220 26.02 1.67 -0.39
C VAL A 220 25.54 2.27 0.95
N ILE A 221 26.43 2.40 1.94
CA ILE A 221 26.08 2.96 3.26
C ILE A 221 25.56 4.40 3.13
N ARG A 222 26.15 5.22 2.24
CA ARG A 222 25.68 6.59 1.98
C ARG A 222 24.27 6.65 1.37
N LEU A 223 23.85 5.61 0.64
CA LEU A 223 22.53 5.54 0.02
C LEU A 223 21.46 4.95 0.95
N LEU A 224 21.84 4.27 2.04
CA LEU A 224 20.88 3.64 2.98
C LEU A 224 19.84 4.62 3.56
N PRO A 225 20.18 5.86 3.97
CA PRO A 225 19.17 6.78 4.50
C PRO A 225 18.11 7.15 3.46
N VAL A 226 18.53 7.38 2.20
CA VAL A 226 17.61 7.69 1.09
C VAL A 226 16.75 6.48 0.74
N TRP A 227 17.30 5.27 0.81
CA TRP A 227 16.53 4.05 0.65
C TRP A 227 15.51 3.85 1.78
N ALA A 228 15.88 4.17 3.02
CA ALA A 228 15.02 4.01 4.20
C ALA A 228 13.78 4.93 4.15
N THR A 229 13.91 6.17 3.67
CA THR A 229 12.75 7.05 3.47
C THR A 229 11.77 6.51 2.43
N GLY A 230 12.25 5.74 1.45
CA GLY A 230 11.41 5.03 0.47
C GLY A 230 10.52 3.93 1.05
N ILE A 231 10.79 3.45 2.28
CA ILE A 231 9.94 2.45 2.96
C ILE A 231 8.56 3.04 3.25
N VAL A 232 8.49 4.30 3.69
CA VAL A 232 7.23 5.00 3.99
C VAL A 232 6.39 5.12 2.72
N PHE A 233 6.99 5.60 1.63
CA PHE A 233 6.32 5.67 0.33
C PHE A 233 5.81 4.30 -0.13
N SER A 234 6.63 3.25 -0.01
CA SER A 234 6.25 1.89 -0.40
C SER A 234 5.08 1.35 0.45
N ALA A 235 5.07 1.66 1.75
CA ALA A 235 3.98 1.30 2.64
C ALA A 235 2.68 1.99 2.23
N VAL A 236 2.70 3.31 1.96
CA VAL A 236 1.52 4.05 1.49
C VAL A 236 1.03 3.51 0.14
N TYR A 237 1.93 3.33 -0.82
CA TYR A 237 1.60 2.76 -2.13
C TYR A 237 0.95 1.38 -2.02
N SER A 238 1.43 0.52 -1.11
CA SER A 238 0.84 -0.81 -0.89
C SER A 238 -0.61 -0.74 -0.39
N GLN A 239 -0.98 0.32 0.34
CA GLN A 239 -2.33 0.50 0.89
C GLN A 239 -3.38 0.86 -0.18
N MET A 240 -2.95 1.45 -1.31
CA MET A 240 -3.84 1.78 -2.44
C MET A 240 -4.59 0.55 -2.97
N SER A 241 -4.06 -0.65 -2.74
CA SER A 241 -4.64 -1.93 -3.17
C SER A 241 -5.62 -2.58 -2.18
N THR A 242 -5.89 -1.99 -1.01
CA THR A 242 -6.58 -2.69 0.11
C THR A 242 -8.03 -2.24 0.36
N ILE A 243 -8.90 -3.19 0.73
CA ILE A 243 -10.29 -3.00 1.18
C ILE A 243 -10.41 -2.92 2.71
N ARG A 244 -9.44 -2.25 3.34
CA ARG A 244 -8.96 -2.42 4.74
C ARG A 244 -9.95 -2.38 5.91
N TYR A 245 -11.21 -1.96 5.76
CA TYR A 245 -12.08 -1.77 6.94
C TYR A 245 -12.95 -2.98 7.29
N TYR A 246 -13.43 -3.73 6.29
CA TYR A 246 -14.16 -4.99 6.49
C TYR A 246 -14.37 -5.67 5.12
N ASN A 247 -14.52 -7.00 5.14
CA ASN A 247 -14.79 -7.76 3.93
C ASN A 247 -16.28 -7.66 3.56
N PRO A 248 -16.64 -7.15 2.37
CA PRO A 248 -18.04 -7.09 1.93
C PRO A 248 -18.74 -8.44 1.84
N LEU A 249 -17.98 -9.54 1.80
CA LEU A 249 -18.50 -10.91 1.78
C LEU A 249 -19.12 -11.31 3.13
N ASP A 250 -18.56 -10.85 4.25
CA ASP A 250 -19.06 -11.13 5.61
C ASP A 250 -20.43 -10.49 5.84
N LEU A 251 -20.69 -9.35 5.21
CA LEU A 251 -22.01 -8.71 5.24
C LEU A 251 -23.03 -9.46 4.39
N LYS A 252 -22.59 -9.99 3.24
CA LYS A 252 -23.47 -10.75 2.34
C LYS A 252 -23.83 -12.13 2.89
N SER A 253 -22.92 -12.80 3.59
CA SER A 253 -23.21 -14.09 4.26
C SER A 253 -24.24 -13.94 5.38
N GLY A 254 -24.27 -12.79 6.06
CA GLY A 254 -25.33 -12.39 6.99
C GLY A 254 -26.68 -12.02 6.34
N GLY A 255 -26.83 -12.19 5.02
CA GLY A 255 -28.03 -11.83 4.29
C GLY A 255 -28.21 -10.32 4.06
N MET A 256 -27.17 -9.51 4.25
CA MET A 256 -27.24 -8.06 4.06
C MET A 256 -26.79 -7.64 2.66
N LYS A 257 -27.56 -6.77 2.01
CA LYS A 257 -27.13 -6.15 0.75
C LYS A 257 -26.13 -5.04 1.08
N HIS A 258 -24.90 -5.17 0.57
CA HIS A 258 -23.87 -4.13 0.69
C HIS A 258 -23.82 -3.28 -0.60
N VAL A 259 -23.95 -1.97 -0.46
CA VAL A 259 -23.83 -1.00 -1.57
C VAL A 259 -22.76 0.03 -1.22
N LYS A 260 -21.76 0.18 -2.09
CA LYS A 260 -20.71 1.19 -1.95
C LYS A 260 -20.98 2.37 -2.88
N ILE A 261 -21.08 3.56 -2.29
CA ILE A 261 -21.25 4.83 -3.01
C ILE A 261 -19.95 5.63 -2.83
N ALA A 262 -19.28 5.89 -3.93
CA ALA A 262 -18.07 6.69 -3.95
C ALA A 262 -18.44 8.18 -3.98
N CYS A 263 -17.83 8.97 -3.11
CA CYS A 263 -17.90 10.43 -3.15
C CYS A 263 -16.48 10.98 -3.33
N LYS A 264 -16.36 12.16 -3.96
CA LYS A 264 -15.08 12.86 -4.17
C LYS A 264 -14.32 13.04 -2.83
N GLY A 265 -12.99 13.07 -2.90
CA GLY A 265 -12.09 13.31 -1.76
C GLY A 265 -12.04 14.80 -1.34
N ARG A 266 -11.06 15.16 -0.51
CA ARG A 266 -10.74 16.55 -0.09
C ARG A 266 -11.91 17.33 0.49
N ASP A 267 -12.63 16.72 1.43
CA ASP A 267 -13.75 17.34 2.14
C ASP A 267 -14.91 17.96 1.35
N SER A 268 -14.90 17.83 0.03
CA SER A 268 -16.01 18.24 -0.82
C SER A 268 -17.32 17.54 -0.44
N VAL A 269 -18.42 18.29 -0.55
CA VAL A 269 -19.77 17.75 -0.37
C VAL A 269 -20.08 16.70 -1.44
N PRO A 270 -20.83 15.63 -1.12
CA PRO A 270 -21.21 14.62 -2.11
C PRO A 270 -21.92 15.21 -3.33
N GLU A 271 -21.48 14.82 -4.53
CA GLU A 271 -22.09 15.28 -5.78
C GLU A 271 -23.51 14.75 -5.97
N ASN A 272 -24.31 15.48 -6.77
CA ASN A 272 -25.70 15.13 -7.07
C ASN A 272 -25.89 13.71 -7.59
N GLU A 273 -24.94 13.18 -8.38
CA GLU A 273 -24.99 11.79 -8.86
C GLU A 273 -24.92 10.79 -7.69
N ALA A 274 -24.01 11.01 -6.74
CA ALA A 274 -23.86 10.16 -5.56
C ALA A 274 -25.10 10.24 -4.65
N VAL A 275 -25.66 11.45 -4.47
CA VAL A 275 -26.90 11.68 -3.71
C VAL A 275 -28.08 10.97 -4.38
N ASN A 276 -28.21 11.07 -5.70
CA ASN A 276 -29.28 10.41 -6.45
C ASN A 276 -29.17 8.88 -6.40
N LYS A 277 -27.94 8.35 -6.50
CA LYS A 277 -27.67 6.92 -6.35
C LYS A 277 -28.05 6.42 -4.96
N PHE A 278 -27.69 7.18 -3.91
CA PHE A 278 -28.09 6.89 -2.53
C PHE A 278 -29.62 6.87 -2.39
N PHE A 279 -30.28 7.93 -2.86
CA PHE A 279 -31.74 8.05 -2.81
C PHE A 279 -32.42 6.85 -3.49
N ASN A 280 -32.01 6.49 -4.69
CA ASN A 280 -32.61 5.40 -5.45
C ASN A 280 -32.48 4.05 -4.72
N GLU A 281 -31.31 3.74 -4.16
CA GLU A 281 -31.08 2.49 -3.43
C GLU A 281 -31.91 2.41 -2.15
N VAL A 282 -31.95 3.49 -1.38
CA VAL A 282 -32.76 3.57 -0.14
C VAL A 282 -34.25 3.50 -0.48
N PHE A 283 -34.72 4.29 -1.43
CA PHE A 283 -36.13 4.35 -1.82
C PHE A 283 -36.62 3.01 -2.37
N GLN A 284 -35.82 2.33 -3.20
CA GLN A 284 -36.14 0.99 -3.68
C GLN A 284 -36.23 -0.01 -2.53
N PHE A 285 -35.29 0.03 -1.57
CA PHE A 285 -35.32 -0.87 -0.43
C PHE A 285 -36.55 -0.67 0.45
N VAL A 286 -36.83 0.59 0.83
CA VAL A 286 -38.00 0.95 1.65
C VAL A 286 -39.29 0.54 0.94
N THR A 287 -39.39 0.76 -0.38
CA THR A 287 -40.58 0.38 -1.15
C THR A 287 -40.79 -1.13 -1.21
N ARG A 288 -39.72 -1.91 -1.39
CA ARG A 288 -39.79 -3.39 -1.46
C ARG A 288 -40.10 -4.05 -0.11
N HIS A 289 -39.79 -3.38 1.00
CA HIS A 289 -39.91 -3.95 2.34
C HIS A 289 -40.87 -3.19 3.27
N LYS A 290 -41.88 -2.49 2.71
CA LYS A 290 -42.86 -1.69 3.49
C LYS A 290 -43.54 -2.41 4.66
N GLN A 291 -43.65 -3.75 4.62
CA GLN A 291 -44.31 -4.55 5.66
C GLN A 291 -43.35 -5.27 6.63
N GLN A 292 -42.04 -5.10 6.48
CA GLN A 292 -41.04 -5.74 7.34
C GLN A 292 -40.24 -4.68 8.10
N LYS A 293 -40.06 -4.85 9.42
CA LYS A 293 -39.13 -4.02 10.21
C LYS A 293 -37.70 -4.36 9.80
N LYS A 294 -37.18 -3.66 8.79
CA LYS A 294 -35.80 -3.78 8.31
C LYS A 294 -35.08 -2.45 8.43
N TYR A 295 -33.77 -2.53 8.67
CA TYR A 295 -32.93 -1.36 8.89
C TYR A 295 -31.96 -1.18 7.74
N ILE A 296 -31.67 0.10 7.46
CA ILE A 296 -30.61 0.52 6.54
C ILE A 296 -29.51 1.13 7.39
N LEU A 297 -28.35 0.51 7.40
CA LEU A 297 -27.16 1.06 8.03
C LEU A 297 -26.47 1.98 7.01
N VAL A 298 -26.25 3.24 7.36
CA VAL A 298 -25.53 4.20 6.52
C VAL A 298 -24.31 4.68 7.27
N HIS A 299 -23.12 4.58 6.68
CA HIS A 299 -21.92 5.08 7.34
C HIS A 299 -20.87 5.60 6.36
N CYS A 300 -20.07 6.56 6.85
CA CYS A 300 -18.78 6.95 6.31
C CYS A 300 -17.67 6.58 7.31
N THR A 301 -16.50 7.23 7.29
CA THR A 301 -15.42 6.96 8.25
C THR A 301 -15.90 7.16 9.69
N HIS A 302 -16.57 8.28 9.99
CA HIS A 302 -17.04 8.60 11.35
C HIS A 302 -18.58 8.64 11.48
N GLY A 303 -19.33 8.49 10.39
CA GLY A 303 -20.80 8.44 10.42
C GLY A 303 -21.51 9.78 10.68
N HIS A 304 -20.85 10.94 10.50
CA HIS A 304 -21.43 12.26 10.77
C HIS A 304 -21.68 13.08 9.49
N ASN A 305 -20.66 13.70 8.90
CA ASN A 305 -20.85 14.69 7.81
C ASN A 305 -21.47 14.11 6.53
N ARG A 306 -20.78 13.23 5.82
CA ARG A 306 -21.30 12.60 4.57
C ARG A 306 -22.54 11.75 4.81
N THR A 307 -22.61 11.08 5.96
CA THR A 307 -23.75 10.25 6.35
C THR A 307 -24.99 11.12 6.57
N GLY A 308 -24.85 12.18 7.36
CA GLY A 308 -25.90 13.15 7.61
C GLY A 308 -26.35 13.85 6.34
N TYR A 309 -25.41 14.29 5.49
CA TYR A 309 -25.73 14.95 4.22
C TYR A 309 -26.61 14.09 3.31
N MET A 310 -26.26 12.81 3.15
CA MET A 310 -27.06 11.87 2.36
C MET A 310 -28.44 11.61 2.99
N ILE A 311 -28.50 11.44 4.31
CA ILE A 311 -29.77 11.21 5.03
C ILE A 311 -30.68 12.43 4.96
N VAL A 312 -30.16 13.65 5.13
CA VAL A 312 -30.92 14.89 5.01
C VAL A 312 -31.49 15.03 3.60
N HIS A 313 -30.71 14.78 2.55
CA HIS A 313 -31.24 14.78 1.19
C HIS A 313 -32.37 13.76 0.98
N TYR A 314 -32.28 12.58 1.60
CA TYR A 314 -33.35 11.59 1.54
C TYR A 314 -34.61 12.06 2.27
N LEU A 315 -34.48 12.62 3.48
CA LEU A 315 -35.61 13.13 4.26
C LEU A 315 -36.33 14.28 3.54
N MET A 316 -35.58 15.26 3.02
CA MET A 316 -36.12 16.39 2.26
C MET A 316 -36.89 15.96 0.99
N ARG A 317 -36.51 14.84 0.38
CA ARG A 317 -37.16 14.31 -0.83
C ARG A 317 -38.33 13.37 -0.53
N THR A 318 -38.50 12.93 0.70
CA THR A 318 -39.53 11.96 1.09
C THR A 318 -40.57 12.50 2.06
N LEU A 319 -40.23 13.55 2.81
CA LEU A 319 -41.10 14.18 3.79
C LEU A 319 -41.25 15.68 3.47
N PRO A 320 -42.44 16.27 3.67
CA PRO A 320 -42.65 17.70 3.51
C PRO A 320 -42.13 18.46 4.75
N ILE A 321 -40.80 18.51 4.91
CA ILE A 321 -40.10 19.15 6.03
C ILE A 321 -39.06 20.16 5.50
N SER A 322 -38.62 21.10 6.35
CA SER A 322 -37.56 22.07 6.01
C SER A 322 -36.15 21.50 6.22
N VAL A 323 -35.13 22.15 5.63
CA VAL A 323 -33.72 21.74 5.79
C VAL A 323 -33.32 21.75 7.27
N SER A 324 -33.75 22.76 8.02
CA SER A 324 -33.49 22.85 9.46
C SER A 324 -34.10 21.70 10.26
N GLN A 325 -35.33 21.28 9.89
CA GLN A 325 -36.00 20.14 10.54
C GLN A 325 -35.29 18.83 10.21
N ALA A 326 -34.87 18.64 8.95
CA ALA A 326 -34.15 17.44 8.53
C ALA A 326 -32.77 17.31 9.21
N ILE A 327 -32.01 18.41 9.31
CA ILE A 327 -30.73 18.45 10.04
C ILE A 327 -30.96 18.13 11.52
N LYS A 328 -32.00 18.70 12.14
CA LYS A 328 -32.33 18.43 13.54
C LYS A 328 -32.69 16.96 13.78
N ILE A 329 -33.49 16.35 12.91
CA ILE A 329 -33.82 14.91 12.98
C ILE A 329 -32.54 14.06 12.98
N PHE A 330 -31.55 14.40 12.15
CA PHE A 330 -30.28 13.69 12.12
C PHE A 330 -29.44 13.94 13.39
N ALA A 331 -29.37 15.20 13.85
CA ALA A 331 -28.64 15.57 15.07
C ALA A 331 -29.22 14.90 16.33
N ASP A 332 -30.55 14.81 16.45
CA ASP A 332 -31.23 14.14 17.56
C ASP A 332 -30.99 12.61 17.53
N ALA A 333 -30.86 12.03 16.33
CA ALA A 333 -30.58 10.60 16.14
C ALA A 333 -29.09 10.24 16.33
N ARG A 334 -28.18 11.15 15.96
CA ARG A 334 -26.73 10.98 16.08
C ARG A 334 -26.07 12.29 16.53
N PRO A 335 -26.04 12.57 17.85
CA PRO A 335 -25.45 13.80 18.36
C PRO A 335 -23.94 13.87 18.04
N PRO A 336 -23.40 15.05 17.62
CA PRO A 336 -24.10 16.33 17.46
C PRO A 336 -24.71 16.57 16.06
N GLY A 337 -24.65 15.58 15.17
CA GLY A 337 -25.14 15.67 13.79
C GLY A 337 -24.02 16.01 12.80
N ILE A 338 -24.35 16.79 11.77
CA ILE A 338 -23.36 17.33 10.83
C ILE A 338 -22.64 18.47 11.55
N TYR A 339 -21.31 18.39 11.65
CA TYR A 339 -20.50 19.39 12.35
C TYR A 339 -19.60 20.20 11.41
N LYS A 340 -19.49 19.81 10.12
CA LYS A 340 -18.80 20.64 9.11
C LYS A 340 -19.73 21.70 8.51
N PRO A 341 -19.34 22.99 8.50
CA PRO A 341 -20.18 24.09 8.02
C PRO A 341 -20.49 23.99 6.52
N ASP A 342 -19.50 23.64 5.70
CA ASP A 342 -19.65 23.54 4.23
C ASP A 342 -20.76 22.56 3.82
N TYR A 343 -20.95 21.50 4.61
CA TYR A 343 -21.99 20.50 4.38
C TYR A 343 -23.38 21.04 4.70
N ILE A 344 -23.49 21.88 5.73
CA ILE A 344 -24.76 22.52 6.12
C ILE A 344 -25.11 23.60 5.10
N ASP A 345 -24.14 24.44 4.72
CA ASP A 345 -24.35 25.54 3.77
C ASP A 345 -24.76 25.00 2.40
N ALA A 346 -24.09 23.96 1.91
CA ALA A 346 -24.47 23.30 0.67
C ALA A 346 -25.88 22.69 0.68
N LEU A 347 -26.41 22.28 1.84
CA LEU A 347 -27.79 21.79 1.94
C LEU A 347 -28.80 22.93 1.80
N TYR A 348 -28.56 24.07 2.45
CA TYR A 348 -29.43 25.25 2.33
C TYR A 348 -29.41 25.81 0.91
N ASP A 349 -28.22 25.90 0.30
CA ASP A 349 -28.05 26.38 -1.07
C ASP A 349 -28.78 25.48 -2.07
N PHE A 350 -28.67 24.15 -1.92
CA PHE A 350 -29.32 23.19 -2.82
C PHE A 350 -30.85 23.28 -2.79
N TYR A 351 -31.44 23.49 -1.62
CA TYR A 351 -32.90 23.57 -1.46
C TYR A 351 -33.44 25.01 -1.52
N HIS A 352 -32.59 26.00 -1.79
CA HIS A 352 -32.93 27.42 -1.87
C HIS A 352 -33.63 27.95 -0.61
N GLU A 353 -33.26 27.42 0.56
CA GLU A 353 -33.75 27.89 1.86
C GLU A 353 -32.73 28.85 2.48
N LYS A 354 -33.19 29.96 3.08
CA LYS A 354 -32.29 30.88 3.79
C LYS A 354 -31.89 30.26 5.13
N LYS A 355 -30.58 30.09 5.35
CA LYS A 355 -30.04 29.61 6.63
C LYS A 355 -30.50 30.51 7.79
N PRO A 356 -31.23 29.99 8.79
CA PRO A 356 -31.63 30.78 9.96
C PRO A 356 -30.43 31.09 10.86
N ASP A 357 -30.38 32.28 11.45
CA ASP A 357 -29.30 32.71 12.36
C ASP A 357 -29.13 31.79 13.59
N MET A 358 -30.16 31.02 13.94
CA MET A 358 -30.13 30.02 15.04
C MET A 358 -29.40 28.72 14.70
N VAL A 359 -29.04 28.45 13.44
CA VAL A 359 -28.35 27.20 13.05
C VAL A 359 -26.85 27.41 13.19
N VAL A 360 -26.36 27.29 14.42
CA VAL A 360 -24.93 27.29 14.75
C VAL A 360 -24.40 25.87 14.58
N CYS A 361 -23.29 25.71 13.83
CA CYS A 361 -22.65 24.40 13.70
C CYS A 361 -22.20 23.93 15.08
N PRO A 362 -22.49 22.69 15.49
CA PRO A 362 -22.02 22.18 16.77
C PRO A 362 -20.49 22.15 16.78
N PRO A 363 -19.86 22.35 17.95
CA PRO A 363 -18.41 22.27 18.07
C PRO A 363 -17.93 20.86 17.69
N THR A 364 -16.69 20.78 17.19
CA THR A 364 -16.04 19.52 16.87
C THR A 364 -16.11 18.58 18.09
N PRO A 365 -16.62 17.34 17.92
CA PRO A 365 -16.74 16.40 19.02
C PRO A 365 -15.40 16.12 19.70
N GLU A 366 -15.43 15.86 21.02
CA GLU A 366 -14.22 15.60 21.82
C GLU A 366 -13.39 14.42 21.33
N TRP A 367 -14.04 13.37 20.83
CA TRP A 367 -13.35 12.20 20.26
C TRP A 367 -12.59 12.49 18.96
N LYS A 368 -12.73 13.70 18.41
CA LYS A 368 -12.06 14.19 17.20
C LYS A 368 -11.21 15.44 17.46
N ARG A 369 -10.89 15.76 18.71
CA ARG A 369 -9.91 16.81 19.02
C ARG A 369 -8.54 16.18 19.09
N SER A 370 -7.56 16.81 18.44
CA SER A 370 -6.16 16.43 18.60
C SER A 370 -5.77 16.48 20.08
N SER A 371 -4.91 15.57 20.50
CA SER A 371 -4.26 15.62 21.81
C SER A 371 -3.18 16.71 21.91
N ASP A 372 -2.79 17.29 20.77
CA ASP A 372 -1.76 18.30 20.72
C ASP A 372 -2.37 19.68 20.99
N LEU A 373 -1.77 20.44 21.91
CA LEU A 373 -2.19 21.79 22.27
C LEU A 373 -1.29 22.81 21.57
N ASP A 374 -1.87 23.92 21.11
CA ASP A 374 -1.13 25.04 20.55
C ASP A 374 -0.38 25.81 21.66
N LEU A 375 0.44 26.80 21.27
CA LEU A 375 1.21 27.63 22.22
C LEU A 375 0.33 28.44 23.21
N ASN A 376 -0.98 28.50 22.98
CA ASN A 376 -1.97 29.17 23.84
C ASN A 376 -2.75 28.18 24.73
N GLY A 377 -2.52 26.88 24.60
CA GLY A 377 -3.22 25.84 25.37
C GLY A 377 -4.59 25.44 24.81
N ASP A 378 -4.87 25.78 23.55
CA ASP A 378 -6.05 25.33 22.81
C ASP A 378 -5.73 24.07 22.00
N ALA A 379 -6.71 23.18 21.81
CA ALA A 379 -6.50 21.96 21.02
C ALA A 379 -6.17 22.31 19.56
N MET A 380 -5.03 21.81 19.07
CA MET A 380 -4.63 21.92 17.68
C MET A 380 -5.70 21.26 16.78
N PRO A 381 -5.96 21.82 15.59
CA PRO A 381 -6.68 21.10 14.56
C PRO A 381 -5.91 19.80 14.22
N ASP A 382 -6.61 18.67 14.02
CA ASP A 382 -5.98 17.47 13.48
C ASP A 382 -5.47 17.76 12.05
N ASP A 383 -4.15 17.67 11.82
CA ASP A 383 -3.51 17.75 10.49
C ASP A 383 -3.79 16.49 9.62
N ASP A 384 -5.02 15.98 9.65
CA ASP A 384 -5.54 15.10 8.58
C ASP A 384 -5.88 15.92 7.30
N ASP A 385 -5.72 17.25 7.37
CA ASP A 385 -5.93 18.21 6.30
C ASP A 385 -4.56 18.55 5.66
N ASP A 386 -4.33 18.00 4.46
CA ASP A 386 -3.18 18.23 3.57
C ASP A 386 -3.17 19.68 3.05
N ASP A 387 -2.81 20.64 3.90
CA ASP A 387 -2.46 22.00 3.52
C ASP A 387 -0.99 22.26 3.88
N GLY A 388 -0.11 22.12 2.89
CA GLY A 388 1.30 22.50 3.04
C GLY A 388 1.46 24.01 3.11
N ASP A 389 2.01 24.53 4.22
CA ASP A 389 3.16 25.45 4.25
C ASP A 389 3.59 25.75 5.71
N SER A 390 4.87 26.07 5.87
CA SER A 390 5.50 26.84 6.97
C SER A 390 6.15 26.12 8.17
N THR A 391 7.44 25.81 7.99
CA THR A 391 8.63 26.10 8.84
C THR A 391 8.49 26.35 10.37
N ALA A 392 9.06 25.42 11.17
CA ALA A 392 9.94 25.51 12.38
C ALA A 392 9.64 26.50 13.55
N PRO A 393 10.16 26.33 14.81
CA PRO A 393 11.20 25.40 15.29
C PRO A 393 10.86 24.60 16.58
N VAL A 394 11.80 23.72 16.92
CA VAL A 394 11.88 22.83 18.10
C VAL A 394 11.96 23.60 19.43
N ASP A 395 11.18 23.19 20.44
CA ASP A 395 11.62 23.26 21.85
C ASP A 395 11.00 22.14 22.71
N ASP A 396 11.85 21.57 23.57
CA ASP A 396 11.56 20.49 24.51
C ASP A 396 10.83 21.04 25.75
N THR A 397 9.68 20.47 26.17
CA THR A 397 9.47 20.08 27.59
C THR A 397 8.16 19.32 27.91
N LYS A 398 8.35 18.15 28.53
CA LYS A 398 7.51 17.45 29.55
C LYS A 398 6.18 16.82 29.12
N GLU A 399 6.28 15.61 28.58
CA GLU A 399 5.22 14.59 28.65
C GLU A 399 5.03 14.08 30.09
N THR A 400 3.78 14.10 30.56
CA THR A 400 3.36 13.32 31.73
C THR A 400 2.87 11.96 31.20
N GLN A 401 3.58 10.90 31.57
CA GLN A 401 3.28 9.51 31.18
C GLN A 401 1.85 9.10 31.54
N LEU A 402 1.01 8.89 30.53
CA LEU A 402 -0.10 7.94 30.59
C LEU A 402 0.30 6.73 29.74
N ILE A 403 0.66 5.65 30.43
CA ILE A 403 1.03 4.37 29.83
C ILE A 403 -0.23 3.78 29.19
N MET A 404 -0.33 3.88 27.85
CA MET A 404 -1.26 3.06 27.08
C MET A 404 -0.72 1.64 27.04
N THR A 405 -1.35 0.73 27.79
CA THR A 405 -1.13 -0.71 27.64
C THR A 405 -1.78 -1.16 26.33
N ASN A 406 -0.96 -1.33 25.30
CA ASN A 406 -1.33 -2.09 24.11
C ASN A 406 -1.54 -3.56 24.50
N ASP A 407 -2.68 -4.13 24.14
CA ASP A 407 -2.82 -5.57 23.88
C ASP A 407 -4.01 -5.78 22.95
N ASP A 408 -3.80 -5.50 21.66
CA ASP A 408 -4.48 -6.16 20.56
C ASP A 408 -3.42 -6.47 19.50
N ILE A 409 -2.98 -7.72 19.44
CA ILE A 409 -2.14 -8.20 18.34
C ILE A 409 -3.00 -8.18 17.08
N LEU A 410 -2.64 -7.33 16.12
CA LEU A 410 -3.31 -7.20 14.82
C LEU A 410 -3.48 -8.57 14.14
N GLY A 411 -4.71 -9.08 14.11
CA GLY A 411 -5.08 -10.30 13.38
C GLY A 411 -5.79 -11.38 14.21
N ASP A 412 -5.85 -11.25 15.53
CA ASP A 412 -6.61 -12.18 16.35
C ASP A 412 -8.12 -11.95 16.23
N LYS A 413 -8.89 -13.05 16.27
CA LYS A 413 -10.35 -12.96 16.33
C LYS A 413 -10.74 -12.35 17.67
N ILE A 414 -11.52 -11.27 17.64
CA ILE A 414 -12.12 -10.68 18.84
C ILE A 414 -12.87 -11.79 19.60
N PRO A 415 -12.59 -11.98 20.90
CA PRO A 415 -13.29 -12.96 21.73
C PRO A 415 -14.81 -12.80 21.61
N PHE A 416 -15.54 -13.92 21.51
CA PHE A 416 -16.98 -13.90 21.23
C PHE A 416 -17.79 -13.13 22.27
N ASP A 417 -17.36 -13.16 23.52
CA ASP A 417 -17.90 -12.40 24.65
C ASP A 417 -17.71 -10.89 24.48
N GLN A 418 -16.54 -10.44 23.99
CA GLN A 418 -16.30 -9.03 23.66
C GLN A 418 -17.10 -8.60 22.42
N GLU A 419 -17.19 -9.45 21.41
CA GLU A 419 -18.02 -9.20 20.23
C GLU A 419 -19.51 -9.13 20.60
N LEU A 420 -19.97 -10.01 21.48
CA LEU A 420 -21.35 -10.03 21.98
C LEU A 420 -21.65 -8.79 22.84
N ALA A 421 -20.72 -8.40 23.71
CA ALA A 421 -20.83 -7.18 24.51
C ALA A 421 -20.87 -5.93 23.63
N MET A 422 -20.01 -5.85 22.60
CA MET A 422 -20.00 -4.76 21.64
C MET A 422 -21.26 -4.76 20.78
N ARG A 423 -21.75 -5.92 20.33
CA ARG A 423 -23.04 -6.05 19.63
C ARG A 423 -24.19 -5.57 20.51
N HIS A 424 -24.22 -5.96 21.79
CA HIS A 424 -25.21 -5.49 22.75
C HIS A 424 -25.16 -3.97 22.92
N PHE A 425 -23.98 -3.41 23.09
CA PHE A 425 -23.75 -1.97 23.18
C PHE A 425 -24.22 -1.24 21.91
N CYS A 426 -23.86 -1.75 20.73
CA CYS A 426 -24.30 -1.23 19.44
C CYS A 426 -25.81 -1.31 19.26
N TYR A 427 -26.46 -2.41 19.64
CA TYR A 427 -27.92 -2.56 19.57
C TYR A 427 -28.64 -1.60 20.53
N GLN A 428 -28.10 -1.39 21.73
CA GLN A 428 -28.63 -0.42 22.69
C GLN A 428 -28.47 1.02 22.20
N ILE A 429 -27.29 1.39 21.69
CA ILE A 429 -27.05 2.72 21.11
C ILE A 429 -27.94 2.98 19.90
N MET A 430 -28.13 1.99 19.03
CA MET A 430 -28.98 2.11 17.85
C MET A 430 -30.47 1.92 18.13
N LYS A 431 -30.89 1.71 19.39
CA LYS A 431 -32.27 1.44 19.82
C LYS A 431 -32.94 0.30 19.03
N LEU A 432 -32.18 -0.72 18.69
CA LEU A 432 -32.64 -1.88 17.93
C LEU A 432 -33.11 -2.99 18.89
N ALA A 433 -34.20 -3.68 18.55
CA ALA A 433 -34.63 -4.86 19.30
C ALA A 433 -33.67 -6.02 19.05
N MET A 434 -33.22 -6.68 20.12
CA MET A 434 -32.36 -7.87 20.03
C MET A 434 -33.07 -8.96 19.22
N PRO A 435 -32.49 -9.45 18.11
CA PRO A 435 -33.08 -10.54 17.36
C PRO A 435 -32.99 -11.83 18.19
N GLN A 436 -34.13 -12.39 18.58
CA GLN A 436 -34.21 -13.76 19.08
C GLN A 436 -34.10 -14.71 17.88
N GLY A 437 -32.86 -14.93 17.41
CA GLY A 437 -32.55 -15.83 16.29
C GLY A 437 -31.82 -15.15 15.13
N VAL A 438 -30.96 -15.91 14.45
CA VAL A 438 -30.14 -15.48 13.31
C VAL A 438 -31.06 -15.15 12.13
N GLY A 439 -31.27 -13.87 11.84
CA GLY A 439 -31.96 -13.46 10.61
C GLY A 439 -32.70 -12.13 10.67
N SER A 440 -32.01 -11.02 10.86
CA SER A 440 -32.53 -9.71 10.43
C SER A 440 -31.81 -9.29 9.14
N LEU A 441 -32.46 -9.50 7.98
CA LEU A 441 -31.95 -8.99 6.70
C LEU A 441 -31.98 -7.45 6.70
N GLY A 442 -30.81 -6.82 6.90
CA GLY A 442 -30.59 -5.37 6.76
C GLY A 442 -29.89 -5.00 5.45
N VAL A 443 -29.85 -3.72 5.10
CA VAL A 443 -28.99 -3.19 4.02
C VAL A 443 -27.92 -2.34 4.66
N VAL A 444 -26.66 -2.53 4.25
CA VAL A 444 -25.57 -1.66 4.65
C VAL A 444 -25.14 -0.83 3.44
N ILE A 445 -25.32 0.48 3.54
CA ILE A 445 -24.90 1.47 2.55
C ILE A 445 -23.65 2.19 3.07
N LEU A 446 -22.52 1.94 2.43
CA LEU A 446 -21.26 2.60 2.72
C LEU A 446 -21.08 3.82 1.81
N ILE A 447 -20.78 4.97 2.42
CA ILE A 447 -20.42 6.22 1.74
C ILE A 447 -18.92 6.47 2.00
N LYS A 448 -18.05 6.11 1.06
CA LYS A 448 -16.58 6.27 1.24
C LYS A 448 -16.03 7.46 0.44
N ALA A 449 -15.06 8.15 1.05
CA ALA A 449 -14.08 8.99 0.36
C ALA A 449 -13.14 8.13 -0.50
N SER A 450 -13.04 8.47 -1.78
CA SER A 450 -11.96 8.00 -2.63
C SER A 450 -10.93 9.12 -2.71
N VAL A 451 -9.69 8.84 -2.29
CA VAL A 451 -8.52 9.51 -2.87
C VAL A 451 -8.36 8.90 -4.25
N LEU A 452 -8.66 9.70 -5.27
CA LEU A 452 -8.28 9.45 -6.65
C LEU A 452 -7.15 10.43 -6.93
N GLU A 453 -5.91 9.96 -6.95
CA GLU A 453 -4.84 10.68 -7.64
C GLU A 453 -4.86 10.25 -9.11
N PHE A 454 -5.01 11.24 -9.99
CA PHE A 454 -4.56 11.15 -11.38
C PHE A 454 -3.22 11.88 -11.47
N PRO A 455 -2.30 11.44 -12.36
CA PRO A 455 -1.06 12.15 -12.59
C PRO A 455 -1.36 13.52 -13.19
N LEU A 456 -0.92 14.57 -12.49
CA LEU A 456 -0.61 15.84 -13.14
C LEU A 456 0.58 15.59 -14.06
N THR A 457 0.30 15.52 -15.36
CA THR A 457 1.28 15.91 -16.36
C THR A 457 1.49 17.42 -16.26
N GLU A 458 2.74 17.80 -16.01
CA GLU A 458 3.25 19.17 -16.02
C GLU A 458 2.82 19.96 -17.27
N LYS A 459 2.53 21.24 -17.04
CA LYS A 459 3.34 22.32 -17.62
C LYS A 459 3.61 23.38 -16.58
#